data_AF-A0A8T6DU86-F1
#
_entry.id   AF-A0A8T6DU86-F1
#
_cell.length_a   1.000
_cell.length_b   1.000
_cell.length_c   1.000
_cell.angle_alpha   90.00
_cell.angle_beta   90.00
_cell.angle_gamma   90.00
#
_symmetry.space_group_name_H-M   'P 1'
#
loop_
_entity.id
_entity.type
_entity.pdbx_description
1 polymer ?
#
loop_
_entity_poly.entity_id
_entity_poly.type
_entity_poly.pdbx_seq_one_letter_code
_entity_poly.pdbx_strand_id
1 'polypeptide(L)'
;MWYRGVEKAKLIAKRCRPVMTRYSGCGVCMKTCPIQKYGMKPVMEHYIETGDVLGKGTDNLEGYELPDKGYFEAGKLPRFDTEFFNMPTGRAEEYLMENLQDSLKSADNVEDEELAWREYRDGLETTLNRQTAVVDMGMDLGVWER
;
A
#
# COMPACT_ATOMS: atom_id res chain seq x y z
N MET A 1 -12.34 15.46 -10.00
CA MET A 1 -11.14 15.79 -10.80
C MET A 1 -11.26 15.15 -12.17
N TRP A 2 -10.80 15.80 -13.22
CA TRP A 2 -10.82 15.24 -14.58
C TRP A 2 -9.62 14.32 -14.80
N TYR A 3 -9.87 13.06 -15.18
CA TYR A 3 -8.80 12.10 -15.47
C TYR A 3 -9.21 11.16 -16.61
N ARG A 4 -8.45 11.17 -17.71
CA ARG A 4 -8.74 10.43 -18.95
C ARG A 4 -10.16 10.70 -19.48
N GLY A 5 -10.56 11.98 -19.53
CA GLY A 5 -11.82 12.41 -20.13
C GLY A 5 -13.08 12.19 -19.29
N VAL A 6 -12.96 11.73 -18.04
CA VAL A 6 -14.10 11.54 -17.14
C VAL A 6 -13.86 12.25 -15.81
N GLU A 7 -14.89 12.90 -15.29
CA GLU A 7 -14.88 13.43 -13.92
C GLU A 7 -15.08 12.31 -12.91
N LYS A 8 -14.12 12.15 -12.00
CA LYS A 8 -14.18 11.15 -10.94
C LYS A 8 -13.40 11.57 -9.70
N ALA A 9 -13.68 10.91 -8.58
CA ALA A 9 -12.83 10.94 -7.39
C ALA A 9 -11.70 9.91 -7.57
N LYS A 10 -10.60 10.33 -8.23
CA LYS A 10 -9.47 9.42 -8.49
C LYS A 10 -8.61 9.28 -7.24
N LEU A 11 -8.47 8.04 -6.77
CA LEU A 11 -7.56 7.68 -5.68
C LEU A 11 -6.10 7.98 -6.05
N ILE A 12 -5.34 8.47 -5.07
CA ILE A 12 -3.89 8.65 -5.17
C ILE A 12 -3.23 7.28 -4.96
N ALA A 13 -2.98 6.55 -6.05
CA ALA A 13 -2.45 5.19 -6.00
C ALA A 13 -1.10 5.10 -5.25
N LYS A 14 -0.25 6.13 -5.35
CA LYS A 14 1.02 6.22 -4.62
C LYS A 14 0.88 6.16 -3.09
N ARG A 15 -0.28 6.52 -2.53
CA ARG A 15 -0.55 6.43 -1.08
C ARG A 15 -1.30 5.16 -0.71
N CYS A 16 -2.23 4.72 -1.54
CA CYS A 16 -3.08 3.56 -1.26
C CYS A 16 -2.34 2.23 -1.44
N ARG A 17 -1.53 2.09 -2.50
CA ARG A 17 -0.82 0.84 -2.80
C ARG A 17 0.19 0.41 -1.73
N PRO A 18 1.07 1.28 -1.19
CA PRO A 18 1.97 0.89 -0.10
C PRO A 18 1.23 0.33 1.12
N VAL A 19 0.11 0.96 1.49
CA VAL A 19 -0.75 0.49 2.60
C VAL A 19 -1.37 -0.86 2.25
N MET A 20 -1.86 -1.05 1.03
CA MET A 20 -2.38 -2.34 0.59
C MET A 20 -1.32 -3.43 0.64
N THR A 21 -0.13 -3.18 0.11
CA THR A 21 0.97 -4.15 0.08
C THR A 21 1.40 -4.57 1.49
N ARG A 22 1.58 -3.62 2.40
CA ARG A 22 2.09 -3.90 3.75
C ARG A 22 1.05 -4.50 4.70
N TYR A 23 -0.24 -4.22 4.47
CA TYR A 23 -1.34 -4.77 5.27
C TYR A 23 -2.13 -5.86 4.53
N SER A 24 -1.45 -6.70 3.74
CA SER A 24 -2.03 -7.88 3.10
C SER A 24 -3.36 -7.63 2.36
N GLY A 25 -3.43 -6.54 1.58
CA GLY A 25 -4.61 -6.16 0.82
C GLY A 25 -5.59 -5.26 1.60
N CYS A 26 -5.07 -4.19 2.22
CA CYS A 26 -5.89 -3.17 2.90
C CYS A 26 -7.17 -2.82 2.11
N GLY A 27 -8.32 -2.99 2.75
CA GLY A 27 -9.65 -2.79 2.16
C GLY A 27 -10.54 -1.86 3.00
N VAL A 28 -9.95 -0.95 3.79
CA VAL A 28 -10.68 -0.07 4.72
C VAL A 28 -11.80 0.70 4.01
N CYS A 29 -11.56 1.19 2.79
CA CYS A 29 -12.58 1.88 2.00
C CYS A 29 -13.82 1.02 1.70
N MET A 30 -13.67 -0.30 1.60
CA MET A 30 -14.80 -1.23 1.44
C MET A 30 -15.46 -1.51 2.80
N LYS A 31 -14.67 -1.64 3.87
CA LYS A 31 -15.18 -1.86 5.24
C LYS A 31 -16.04 -0.70 5.72
N THR A 32 -15.61 0.53 5.45
CA THR A 32 -16.33 1.76 5.84
C THR A 32 -17.32 2.22 4.77
N CYS A 33 -17.62 1.39 3.76
CA CYS A 33 -18.59 1.72 2.74
C CYS A 33 -20.01 1.52 3.28
N PRO A 34 -20.86 2.57 3.34
CA PRO A 34 -22.21 2.46 3.87
C PRO A 34 -23.07 1.51 3.04
N ILE A 35 -22.83 1.43 1.73
CA ILE A 35 -23.55 0.53 0.83
C ILE A 35 -23.21 -0.94 1.13
N GLN A 36 -21.96 -1.25 1.47
CA GLN A 36 -21.58 -2.61 1.85
C GLN A 36 -22.17 -3.01 3.21
N LYS A 37 -22.28 -2.05 4.15
CA LYS A 37 -22.77 -2.31 5.51
C LYS A 37 -24.29 -2.35 5.62
N TYR A 38 -24.98 -1.37 5.03
CA TYR A 38 -26.43 -1.19 5.17
C TYR A 38 -27.20 -1.58 3.91
N GLY A 39 -26.53 -1.70 2.75
CA GLY A 39 -27.16 -1.92 1.46
C GLY A 39 -27.51 -0.63 0.73
N MET A 40 -27.67 -0.71 -0.60
CA MET A 40 -27.89 0.46 -1.45
C MET A 40 -29.18 1.22 -1.10
N LYS A 41 -30.31 0.51 -0.99
CA LYS A 41 -31.63 1.12 -0.81
C LYS A 41 -31.72 2.02 0.44
N PRO A 42 -31.43 1.55 1.67
CA PRO A 42 -31.56 2.38 2.86
C PRO A 42 -30.58 3.56 2.89
N VAL A 43 -29.38 3.40 2.31
CA VAL A 43 -28.40 4.50 2.21
C VAL A 43 -28.92 5.60 1.28
N MET A 44 -29.51 5.23 0.15
CA MET A 44 -30.06 6.20 -0.81
C MET A 44 -31.32 6.88 -0.29
N GLU A 45 -32.21 6.14 0.39
CA GLU A 45 -33.40 6.72 1.05
C GLU A 45 -32.98 7.75 2.10
N HIS A 46 -32.03 7.40 2.98
CA HIS A 46 -31.49 8.33 3.97
C HIS A 46 -30.84 9.56 3.31
N TYR A 47 -30.06 9.36 2.25
CA TYR A 47 -29.40 10.46 1.55
C TYR A 47 -30.40 11.43 0.90
N ILE A 48 -31.51 10.94 0.35
CA ILE A 48 -32.58 11.78 -0.21
C ILE A 48 -33.29 12.57 0.88
N GLU A 49 -33.53 11.95 2.05
CA GLU A 49 -34.24 12.57 3.17
C GLU A 49 -33.41 13.61 3.92
N THR A 50 -32.12 13.33 4.16
CA THR A 50 -31.27 14.16 5.03
C THR A 50 -30.21 14.96 4.29
N GLY A 51 -29.85 14.54 3.07
CA GLY A 51 -28.71 15.08 2.33
C GLY A 51 -27.34 14.60 2.84
N ASP A 52 -27.29 13.72 3.85
CA ASP A 52 -26.04 13.18 4.41
C ASP A 52 -25.93 11.67 4.25
N VAL A 53 -24.72 11.14 4.45
CA VAL A 53 -24.43 9.72 4.28
C VAL A 53 -24.81 8.95 5.53
N LEU A 54 -25.61 7.89 5.37
CA LEU A 54 -26.07 7.04 6.47
C LEU A 54 -24.88 6.46 7.25
N GLY A 55 -24.82 6.75 8.55
CA GLY A 55 -23.80 6.25 9.47
C GLY A 55 -22.47 7.01 9.45
N LYS A 56 -22.35 8.07 8.65
CA LYS A 56 -21.17 8.93 8.65
C LYS A 56 -20.93 9.53 10.04
N GLY A 57 -19.67 9.61 10.44
CA GLY A 57 -19.25 10.09 11.77
C GLY A 57 -19.61 9.15 12.92
N THR A 58 -20.22 7.99 12.64
CA THR A 58 -20.48 6.96 13.66
C THR A 58 -19.40 5.91 13.64
N ASP A 59 -18.99 5.47 14.83
CA ASP A 59 -18.01 4.42 14.99
C ASP A 59 -18.45 3.09 14.35
N ASN A 60 -19.76 2.86 14.31
CA ASN A 60 -20.33 1.69 13.66
C ASN A 60 -19.93 1.60 12.17
N LEU A 61 -19.92 2.71 11.42
CA LEU A 61 -19.55 2.70 10.00
C LEU A 61 -18.05 2.92 9.79
N GLU A 62 -17.49 3.92 10.47
CA GLU A 62 -16.15 4.42 10.20
C GLU A 62 -15.07 3.80 11.10
N GLY A 63 -15.45 3.01 12.09
CA GLY A 63 -14.53 2.34 13.00
C GLY A 63 -13.81 1.16 12.34
N TYR A 64 -12.49 1.10 12.49
CA TYR A 64 -11.68 -0.02 12.01
C TYR A 64 -10.41 -0.21 12.82
N GLU A 65 -9.87 -1.42 12.74
CA GLU A 65 -8.61 -1.78 13.36
C GLU A 65 -7.57 -1.99 12.26
N LEU A 66 -6.35 -1.52 12.51
CA LEU A 66 -5.19 -1.81 11.68
C LEU A 66 -4.19 -2.63 12.50
N PRO A 67 -3.60 -3.69 11.90
CA PRO A 67 -2.49 -4.41 12.52
C PRO A 67 -1.39 -3.44 12.98
N ASP A 68 -0.81 -3.71 14.14
CA ASP A 68 0.28 -2.94 14.76
C ASP A 68 -0.03 -1.49 15.16
N LYS A 69 -1.22 -0.96 14.81
CA LYS A 69 -1.66 0.41 15.13
C LYS A 69 -2.91 0.46 16.01
N GLY A 70 -3.65 -0.65 16.12
CA GLY A 70 -4.83 -0.77 16.96
C GLY A 70 -6.10 -0.18 16.34
N TYR A 71 -7.06 0.17 17.21
CA TYR A 71 -8.38 0.62 16.83
C TYR A 71 -8.44 2.13 16.54
N PHE A 72 -9.15 2.49 15.47
CA PHE A 72 -9.44 3.86 15.06
C PHE A 72 -10.93 4.09 15.10
N GLU A 73 -11.34 5.09 15.89
CA GLU A 73 -12.72 5.56 15.96
C GLU A 73 -13.09 6.39 14.73
N ALA A 74 -14.40 6.64 14.55
CA ALA A 74 -14.89 7.56 13.52
C ALA A 74 -14.14 8.91 13.52
N GLY A 75 -13.77 9.37 12.33
CA GLY A 75 -12.99 10.60 12.13
C GLY A 75 -11.50 10.54 12.50
N LYS A 76 -10.99 9.46 13.10
CA LYS A 76 -9.56 9.28 13.37
C LYS A 76 -8.88 8.54 12.20
N LEU A 77 -7.72 9.05 11.78
CA LEU A 77 -6.95 8.49 10.68
C LEU A 77 -5.58 7.99 11.18
N PRO A 78 -5.08 6.87 10.64
CA PRO A 78 -3.73 6.40 10.91
C PRO A 78 -2.71 7.39 10.38
N ARG A 79 -1.64 7.56 11.15
CA ARG A 79 -0.43 8.27 10.71
C ARG A 79 0.64 7.26 10.32
N PHE A 80 1.32 7.56 9.22
CA PHE A 80 2.41 6.77 8.66
C PHE A 80 3.59 7.69 8.40
N ASP A 81 4.80 7.19 8.63
CA ASP A 81 6.04 7.92 8.35
C ASP A 81 6.31 7.98 6.84
N THR A 82 7.17 8.90 6.42
CA THR A 82 7.46 9.10 4.99
C THR A 82 8.07 7.86 4.34
N GLU A 83 8.98 7.19 5.06
CA GLU A 83 9.60 5.92 4.63
C GLU A 83 8.58 4.79 4.42
N PHE A 84 7.39 4.91 5.02
CA PHE A 84 6.33 3.93 4.78
C PHE A 84 5.84 3.94 3.32
N PHE A 85 5.88 5.11 2.68
CA PHE A 85 5.41 5.27 1.31
C PHE A 85 6.54 5.16 0.28
N ASN A 86 7.79 5.04 0.74
CA ASN A 86 8.92 4.75 -0.11
C ASN A 86 8.85 3.27 -0.50
N MET A 87 8.35 3.02 -1.72
CA MET A 87 8.19 1.68 -2.26
C MET A 87 8.92 1.61 -3.59
N PRO A 88 9.54 0.47 -3.91
CA PRO A 88 10.30 0.32 -5.13
C PRO A 88 9.41 0.35 -6.36
N THR A 89 9.97 0.91 -7.44
CA THR A 89 9.32 1.00 -8.75
C THR A 89 10.30 0.63 -9.85
N GLY A 90 9.80 0.15 -10.98
CA GLY A 90 10.64 -0.12 -12.17
C GLY A 90 10.91 -1.61 -12.35
N ARG A 91 12.08 -1.96 -12.89
CA ARG A 91 12.46 -3.37 -13.05
C ARG A 91 13.14 -3.88 -11.78
N ALA A 92 12.96 -5.16 -11.47
CA ALA A 92 13.61 -5.76 -10.31
C ALA A 92 15.15 -5.62 -10.35
N GLU A 93 15.75 -5.73 -11.53
CA GLU A 93 17.19 -5.53 -11.76
C GLU A 93 17.65 -4.12 -11.36
N GLU A 94 16.87 -3.09 -11.70
CA GLU A 94 17.19 -1.68 -11.41
C GLU A 94 17.14 -1.43 -9.90
N TYR A 95 16.10 -1.94 -9.23
CA TYR A 95 15.96 -1.83 -7.78
C TYR A 95 17.10 -2.54 -7.02
N LEU A 96 17.48 -3.75 -7.46
CA LEU A 96 18.62 -4.47 -6.87
C LEU A 96 19.93 -3.68 -7.01
N MET A 97 20.11 -2.99 -8.13
CA MET A 97 21.30 -2.17 -8.36
C MET A 97 21.31 -0.90 -7.51
N GLU A 98 20.16 -0.24 -7.34
CA GLU A 98 20.02 0.90 -6.43
C GLU A 98 20.35 0.49 -4.99
N ASN A 99 19.80 -0.64 -4.52
CA ASN A 99 20.09 -1.16 -3.19
C ASN A 99 21.58 -1.49 -3.00
N LEU A 100 22.22 -2.13 -3.98
CA LEU A 100 23.66 -2.41 -3.92
C LEU A 100 24.46 -1.11 -3.79
N GLN A 101 24.14 -0.09 -4.59
CA GLN A 101 24.84 1.20 -4.51
C GLN A 101 24.68 1.85 -3.15
N ASP A 102 23.49 1.79 -2.56
CA ASP A 102 23.24 2.38 -1.24
C ASP A 102 23.93 1.59 -0.12
N SER A 103 23.89 0.24 -0.17
CA SER A 103 24.62 -0.62 0.76
C SER A 103 26.13 -0.37 0.69
N LEU A 104 26.70 -0.24 -0.50
CA LEU A 104 28.12 0.07 -0.69
C LEU A 104 28.50 1.48 -0.20
N LYS A 105 27.62 2.48 -0.35
CA LYS A 105 27.87 3.82 0.20
C LYS A 105 27.84 3.84 1.73
N SER A 106 27.08 2.93 2.34
CA SER A 106 26.97 2.80 3.80
C SER A 106 27.94 1.80 4.42
N ALA A 107 28.66 1.03 3.60
CA ALA A 107 29.61 0.02 4.08
C ALA A 107 30.86 0.68 4.65
N ASP A 108 31.22 0.33 5.88
CA ASP A 108 32.43 0.82 6.54
C ASP A 108 33.59 -0.20 6.50
N ASN A 109 33.31 -1.46 6.17
CA ASN A 109 34.28 -2.53 6.15
C ASN A 109 34.08 -3.50 4.97
N VAL A 110 35.08 -4.35 4.74
CA VAL A 110 35.12 -5.31 3.62
C VAL A 110 34.06 -6.42 3.77
N GLU A 111 33.64 -6.74 5.00
CA GLU A 111 32.62 -7.77 5.25
C GLU A 111 31.22 -7.26 4.85
N ASP A 112 30.90 -6.00 5.12
CA ASP A 112 29.66 -5.33 4.73
C ASP A 112 29.57 -5.21 3.19
N GLU A 113 30.68 -4.88 2.53
CA GLU A 113 30.76 -4.89 1.07
C GLU A 113 30.52 -6.29 0.50
N GLU A 114 31.15 -7.32 1.07
CA GLU A 114 30.99 -8.70 0.60
C GLU A 114 29.55 -9.20 0.81
N LEU A 115 28.91 -8.84 1.92
CA LEU A 115 27.50 -9.14 2.18
C LEU A 115 26.59 -8.48 1.14
N ALA A 116 26.78 -7.19 0.87
CA ALA A 116 26.00 -6.46 -0.14
C ALA A 116 26.12 -7.09 -1.54
N TRP A 117 27.32 -7.54 -1.91
CA TRP A 117 27.55 -8.25 -3.17
C TRP A 117 26.89 -9.63 -3.23
N ARG A 118 26.83 -10.36 -2.10
CA ARG A 118 26.12 -11.65 -2.02
C ARG A 118 24.62 -11.46 -2.18
N GLU A 119 24.01 -10.53 -1.44
CA GLU A 119 22.58 -10.22 -1.54
C GLU A 119 22.17 -9.81 -2.96
N TYR A 120 22.99 -8.97 -3.60
CA TYR A 120 22.76 -8.57 -4.98
C TYR A 120 22.79 -9.75 -5.96
N ARG A 121 23.77 -10.65 -5.82
CA ARG A 121 23.91 -11.83 -6.67
C ARG A 121 22.71 -12.77 -6.53
N ASP A 122 22.32 -13.09 -5.31
CA ASP A 122 21.22 -14.00 -5.01
C ASP A 122 19.88 -13.41 -5.53
N GLY A 123 19.69 -12.09 -5.38
CA GLY A 123 18.55 -11.36 -5.92
C GLY A 123 18.49 -11.38 -7.45
N LEU A 124 19.64 -11.22 -8.11
CA LEU A 124 19.72 -11.30 -9.58
C LEU A 124 19.41 -12.71 -10.09
N GLU A 125 19.99 -13.75 -9.50
CA GLU A 125 19.73 -15.13 -9.89
C GLU A 125 18.24 -15.47 -9.77
N THR A 126 17.60 -15.02 -8.69
CA THR A 126 16.16 -15.17 -8.49
C THR A 126 15.35 -14.43 -9.56
N THR A 127 15.75 -13.21 -9.91
CA THR A 127 15.07 -12.36 -10.91
C THR A 127 15.20 -12.93 -12.32
N LEU A 128 16.38 -13.43 -12.69
CA LEU A 128 16.66 -14.09 -13.97
C LEU A 128 15.79 -15.34 -14.13
N ASN A 129 15.69 -16.16 -13.08
CA ASN A 129 14.85 -17.35 -13.07
C ASN A 129 13.34 -17.03 -13.21
N ARG A 130 12.91 -15.84 -12.78
CA ARG A 130 11.51 -15.38 -12.87
C ARG A 130 11.17 -14.63 -14.17
N GLN A 131 12.09 -14.51 -15.12
CA GLN A 131 11.93 -13.77 -16.39
C GLN A 131 11.34 -12.35 -16.16
N THR A 132 12.17 -11.44 -15.64
CA THR A 132 11.92 -9.98 -15.62
C THR A 132 10.58 -9.59 -14.99
N ALA A 133 10.44 -9.78 -13.68
CA ALA A 133 9.30 -9.25 -12.94
C ALA A 133 9.36 -7.70 -12.91
N VAL A 134 8.26 -7.07 -13.31
CA VAL A 134 8.04 -5.64 -13.04
C VAL A 134 7.82 -5.49 -11.54
N VAL A 135 8.40 -4.47 -10.93
CA VAL A 135 8.18 -4.13 -9.52
C VAL A 135 7.15 -3.00 -9.47
N ASP A 136 5.89 -3.33 -9.19
CA ASP A 136 4.82 -2.32 -9.01
C ASP A 136 4.57 -2.01 -7.52
N MET A 137 5.36 -1.10 -6.94
CA MET A 137 5.14 -0.58 -5.58
C MET A 137 5.01 -1.71 -4.53
N GLY A 138 5.82 -2.76 -4.71
CA GLY A 138 5.85 -3.94 -3.85
C GLY A 138 4.66 -4.91 -3.98
N MET A 139 3.68 -4.67 -4.85
CA MET A 139 2.60 -5.64 -5.10
C MET A 139 3.13 -6.95 -5.70
N ASP A 140 4.23 -6.86 -6.44
CA ASP A 140 4.92 -7.98 -7.10
C ASP A 140 6.13 -8.49 -6.29
N LEU A 141 6.40 -7.92 -5.11
CA LEU A 141 7.35 -8.47 -4.14
C LEU A 141 6.71 -9.67 -3.44
N GLY A 142 6.36 -10.68 -4.24
CA GLY A 142 6.00 -12.01 -3.79
C GLY A 142 7.25 -12.79 -3.39
N VAL A 143 7.74 -12.50 -2.18
CA VAL A 143 8.49 -13.45 -1.35
C VAL A 143 8.09 -13.18 0.10
N TRP A 144 6.93 -13.72 0.50
CA TRP A 144 6.71 -14.03 1.91
C TRP A 144 7.02 -15.51 2.02
N GLU A 145 8.17 -15.80 2.64
CA GLU A 145 8.47 -17.13 3.16
C GLU A 145 7.24 -17.65 3.91
N ARG A 146 6.90 -18.91 3.64
CA ARG A 146 5.85 -19.62 4.34
C ARG A 146 6.48 -20.57 5.32
#